data_AF-A0A7K2QIK6-F1
#
_entry.id   AF-A0A7K2QIK6-F1
#
_cell.length_a   1.000
_cell.length_b   1.000
_cell.length_c   1.000
_cell.angle_alpha   90.00
_cell.angle_beta   90.00
_cell.angle_gamma   90.00
#
_symmetry.space_group_name_H-M   'P 1'
#
loop_
_entity.id
_entity.type
_entity.pdbx_description
1 polymer ?
#
loop_
_entity_poly.entity_id
_entity_poly.type
_entity_poly.pdbx_seq_one_letter_code
_entity_poly.pdbx_strand_id
1 'polypeptide(L)'
;MSTDHPPRQTLKSAALAAAARGWRVFPLRPGTTTPAVQNWQQKATSDTDKINAAWDHGPYNVGLAPCPSGLLVLDLVPANGELPPLRHRSPGIQDGADILADLTDKEGARFPVETFSVLTPGRGLHLYFTHPHGRCPQASLGADSPLGWHVAIRSADSFVPLPVSTTAEGTYEIAHDGPVRAWPDYLARKLPAAASSRTCPGRAATQQEALPLG
;
A
#
# COMPACT_ATOMS: atom_id res chain seq x y z
N MET A 1 16.37 10.80 -18.22
CA MET A 1 16.75 11.81 -17.21
C MET A 1 17.01 11.05 -15.93
N SER A 2 18.21 11.15 -15.37
CA SER A 2 18.52 10.55 -14.07
C SER A 2 17.71 11.29 -13.02
N THR A 3 16.66 10.70 -12.46
CA THR A 3 15.99 11.28 -11.29
C THR A 3 16.98 11.21 -10.15
N ASP A 4 17.54 12.35 -9.77
CA ASP A 4 18.50 12.40 -8.69
C ASP A 4 17.84 11.88 -7.41
N HIS A 5 18.57 11.08 -6.65
CA HIS A 5 17.99 10.43 -5.49
C HIS A 5 17.69 11.48 -4.41
N PRO A 6 16.48 11.50 -3.80
CA PRO A 6 16.10 12.59 -2.92
C PRO A 6 17.06 12.74 -1.73
N PRO A 7 17.24 13.98 -1.24
CA PRO A 7 18.05 14.21 -0.05
C PRO A 7 17.55 13.41 1.16
N ARG A 8 18.50 12.99 1.99
CA ARG A 8 18.25 12.26 3.26
C ARG A 8 17.14 12.91 4.10
N GLN A 9 17.17 14.24 4.21
CA GLN A 9 16.20 14.97 5.02
C GLN A 9 14.78 14.84 4.47
N THR A 10 14.60 14.86 3.15
CA THR A 10 13.28 14.71 2.51
C THR A 10 12.71 13.31 2.79
N LEU A 11 13.52 12.27 2.64
CA LEU A 11 13.12 10.88 2.91
C LEU A 11 12.83 10.64 4.40
N LYS A 12 13.66 11.19 5.29
CA LYS A 12 13.44 11.15 6.74
C LYS A 12 12.13 11.83 7.13
N SER A 13 11.86 13.03 6.59
CA SER A 13 10.60 13.74 6.82
C SER A 13 9.39 12.94 6.33
N ALA A 14 9.48 12.28 5.18
CA ALA A 14 8.41 11.42 4.67
C ALA A 14 8.15 10.21 5.60
N ALA A 15 9.21 9.56 6.10
CA ALA A 15 9.10 8.47 7.08
C ALA A 15 8.46 8.94 8.39
N LEU A 16 8.83 10.11 8.90
CA LEU A 16 8.24 10.71 10.11
C LEU A 16 6.78 11.11 9.90
N ALA A 17 6.42 11.67 8.75
CA ALA A 17 5.03 12.01 8.41
C ALA A 17 4.15 10.75 8.34
N ALA A 18 4.67 9.65 7.78
CA ALA A 18 3.98 8.36 7.80
C ALA A 18 3.80 7.85 9.24
N ALA A 19 4.85 7.90 10.06
CA ALA A 19 4.78 7.49 11.47
C ALA A 19 3.75 8.29 12.28
N ALA A 20 3.61 9.60 12.01
CA ALA A 20 2.58 10.44 12.63
C ALA A 20 1.15 10.00 12.28
N ARG A 21 0.95 9.30 11.16
CA ARG A 21 -0.33 8.65 10.78
C ARG A 21 -0.52 7.28 11.45
N GLY A 22 0.41 6.87 12.32
CA GLY A 22 0.46 5.54 12.91
C GLY A 22 1.00 4.46 11.97
N TRP A 23 1.58 4.84 10.83
CA TRP A 23 2.06 3.89 9.84
C TRP A 23 3.44 3.33 10.20
N ARG A 24 3.64 2.05 9.92
CA ARG A 24 4.85 1.30 10.22
C ARG A 24 5.78 1.32 9.01
N VAL A 25 6.88 2.05 9.12
CA VAL A 25 7.86 2.25 8.05
C VAL A 25 9.21 1.60 8.35
N PHE A 26 10.00 1.37 7.32
CA PHE A 26 11.36 0.83 7.41
C PHE A 26 12.22 1.30 6.22
N PRO A 27 13.55 1.30 6.34
CA PRO A 27 14.42 1.81 5.28
C PRO A 27 14.55 0.80 4.12
N LEU A 28 14.42 1.33 2.90
CA LEU A 28 14.76 0.68 1.64
C LEU A 28 16.07 1.28 1.09
N ARG A 29 16.87 0.49 0.38
CA ARG A 29 18.13 0.95 -0.20
C ARG A 29 17.89 2.10 -1.18
N PRO A 30 18.76 3.14 -1.19
CA PRO A 30 18.63 4.29 -2.10
C PRO A 30 18.42 3.85 -3.55
N GLY A 31 17.48 4.49 -4.26
CA GLY A 31 17.22 4.22 -5.68
C GLY A 31 16.59 2.85 -5.97
N THR A 32 16.12 2.11 -4.96
CA THR A 32 15.55 0.76 -5.14
C THR A 32 14.35 0.52 -4.23
N THR A 33 13.67 -0.60 -4.45
CA THR A 33 12.63 -1.13 -3.55
C THR A 33 13.16 -2.23 -2.62
N THR A 34 14.48 -2.41 -2.52
CA THR A 34 15.06 -3.50 -1.71
C THR A 34 15.19 -3.08 -0.25
N PRO A 35 14.71 -3.86 0.73
CA PRO A 35 14.92 -3.56 2.15
C PRO A 35 16.39 -3.38 2.50
N ALA A 36 16.72 -2.30 3.21
CA ALA A 36 18.07 -2.03 3.71
C ALA A 36 18.37 -2.83 4.99
N VAL A 37 17.34 -3.39 5.64
CA VAL A 37 17.44 -4.18 6.85
C VAL A 37 16.90 -5.59 6.63
N GLN A 38 17.57 -6.59 7.20
CA GLN A 38 17.01 -7.93 7.35
C GLN A 38 15.82 -7.89 8.31
N ASN A 39 14.88 -8.84 8.16
CA ASN A 39 13.73 -8.97 9.04
C ASN A 39 12.93 -7.67 9.12
N TRP A 40 12.70 -7.05 7.95
CA TRP A 40 12.06 -5.74 7.84
C TRP A 40 10.63 -5.77 8.41
N GLN A 41 9.95 -6.91 8.32
CA GLN A 41 8.61 -7.14 8.85
C GLN A 41 8.56 -6.84 10.36
N GLN A 42 9.57 -7.30 11.11
CA GLN A 42 9.68 -7.08 12.55
C GLN A 42 10.24 -5.70 12.91
N LYS A 43 10.95 -5.06 11.98
CA LYS A 43 11.58 -3.74 12.18
C LYS A 43 10.73 -2.56 11.73
N ALA A 44 9.66 -2.80 10.98
CA ALA A 44 8.72 -1.76 10.58
C ALA A 44 8.14 -1.06 11.82
N THR A 45 8.26 0.27 11.88
CA THR A 45 8.03 1.02 13.10
C THR A 45 7.37 2.37 12.84
N SER A 46 6.65 2.87 13.84
CA SER A 46 6.15 4.25 13.90
C SER A 46 6.84 5.04 15.02
N ASP A 47 7.86 4.46 15.65
CA ASP A 47 8.67 5.06 16.70
C ASP A 47 9.63 6.09 16.07
N THR A 48 9.44 7.35 16.44
CA THR A 48 10.20 8.50 15.95
C THR A 48 11.71 8.36 16.18
N ASP A 49 12.14 7.83 17.32
CA ASP A 49 13.56 7.71 17.66
C ASP A 49 14.24 6.64 16.80
N LYS A 50 13.55 5.52 16.57
CA LYS A 50 14.04 4.47 15.66
C LYS A 50 14.13 4.97 14.22
N ILE A 51 13.16 5.76 13.76
CA ILE A 51 13.20 6.36 12.42
C ILE A 51 14.34 7.37 12.32
N ASN A 52 14.53 8.20 13.34
CA ASN A 52 15.63 9.16 13.38
C ASN A 52 16.98 8.45 13.26
N ALA A 53 17.22 7.45 14.10
CA ALA A 53 18.46 6.66 14.08
C ALA A 53 18.67 5.95 12.74
N ALA A 54 17.61 5.34 12.17
CA ALA A 54 17.72 4.64 10.90
C ALA A 54 18.13 5.57 9.75
N TRP A 55 17.51 6.75 9.63
CA TRP A 55 17.81 7.70 8.55
C TRP A 55 19.06 8.54 8.78
N ASP A 56 19.69 8.48 9.96
CA ASP A 56 20.99 9.13 10.16
C ASP A 56 22.10 8.43 9.36
N HIS A 57 21.93 7.14 9.04
CA HIS A 57 22.89 6.34 8.28
C HIS A 57 22.83 6.50 6.76
N GLY A 58 21.82 7.19 6.20
CA GLY A 58 21.78 7.44 4.77
C GLY A 58 20.42 7.87 4.21
N PRO A 59 20.37 8.28 2.93
CA PRO A 59 19.13 8.64 2.26
C PRO A 59 18.34 7.38 1.88
N TYR A 60 17.72 6.71 2.84
CA TYR A 60 16.94 5.51 2.53
C TYR A 60 15.57 5.85 1.93
N ASN A 61 15.19 5.14 0.88
CA ASN A 61 13.79 5.10 0.44
C ASN A 61 12.90 4.61 1.59
N VAL A 62 11.62 4.96 1.57
CA VAL A 62 10.70 4.67 2.68
C VAL A 62 9.78 3.51 2.29
N GLY A 63 9.96 2.35 2.93
CA GLY A 63 9.05 1.22 2.82
C GLY A 63 7.95 1.31 3.87
N LEU A 64 6.71 1.00 3.49
CA LEU A 64 5.56 0.88 4.38
C LEU A 64 5.13 -0.59 4.49
N ALA A 65 4.92 -1.07 5.71
CA ALA A 65 4.25 -2.34 5.97
C ALA A 65 2.74 -2.12 6.17
N PRO A 66 1.86 -2.43 5.20
CA PRO A 66 0.45 -2.04 5.26
C PRO A 66 -0.28 -2.68 6.45
N CYS A 67 -0.14 -4.00 6.61
CA CYS A 67 -0.90 -4.75 7.61
C CYS A 67 -0.61 -4.30 9.06
N PRO A 68 0.65 -4.17 9.52
CA PRO A 68 0.97 -3.55 10.81
C PRO A 68 0.51 -2.09 10.97
N SER A 69 0.25 -1.39 9.86
CA SER A 69 -0.26 -0.01 9.84
C SER A 69 -1.79 0.07 9.90
N GLY A 70 -2.50 -1.06 9.99
CA GLY A 70 -3.96 -1.09 9.89
C GLY A 70 -4.47 -0.86 8.46
N LEU A 71 -3.61 -1.05 7.47
CA LEU A 71 -3.86 -0.78 6.06
C LEU A 71 -3.80 -2.06 5.22
N LEU A 72 -4.48 -2.00 4.08
CA LEU A 72 -4.16 -2.78 2.90
C LEU A 72 -4.05 -1.83 1.71
N VAL A 73 -3.25 -2.21 0.71
CA VAL A 73 -3.05 -1.41 -0.51
C VAL A 73 -3.45 -2.25 -1.70
N LEU A 74 -4.32 -1.69 -2.55
CA LEU A 74 -4.61 -2.22 -3.87
C LEU A 74 -3.56 -1.68 -4.83
N ASP A 75 -2.74 -2.57 -5.38
CA ASP A 75 -1.61 -2.27 -6.25
C ASP A 75 -1.99 -2.63 -7.69
N LEU A 76 -2.29 -1.59 -8.47
CA LEU A 76 -2.67 -1.67 -9.88
C LEU A 76 -1.41 -1.58 -10.72
N VAL A 77 -1.01 -2.74 -11.24
CA VAL A 77 0.26 -2.92 -11.92
C VAL A 77 0.09 -2.63 -13.42
N PRO A 78 0.99 -1.84 -14.03
CA PRO A 78 0.98 -1.63 -15.47
C PRO A 78 1.39 -2.92 -16.20
N ALA A 79 0.83 -3.16 -17.38
CA ALA A 79 1.10 -4.40 -18.10
C ALA A 79 2.50 -4.50 -18.71
N ASN A 80 3.18 -3.38 -18.93
CA ASN A 80 4.54 -3.33 -19.48
C ASN A 80 4.73 -4.17 -20.76
N GLY A 81 3.72 -4.22 -21.62
CA GLY A 81 3.73 -4.98 -22.89
C GLY A 81 3.23 -6.42 -22.78
N GLU A 82 2.89 -6.91 -21.58
CA GLU A 82 2.20 -8.18 -21.40
C GLU A 82 0.76 -8.10 -21.91
N LEU A 83 0.27 -9.20 -22.48
CA LEU A 83 -1.15 -9.32 -22.85
C LEU A 83 -1.94 -9.92 -21.69
N PRO A 84 -3.20 -9.48 -21.47
CA PRO A 84 -4.05 -10.10 -20.48
C PRO A 84 -4.26 -11.59 -20.79
N PRO A 85 -4.32 -12.45 -19.74
CA PRO A 85 -4.73 -13.84 -19.88
C PRO A 85 -6.09 -13.93 -20.58
N LEU A 86 -6.34 -15.01 -21.33
CA LEU A 86 -7.55 -15.15 -22.16
C LEU A 86 -8.85 -14.87 -21.40
N ARG A 87 -8.95 -15.31 -20.13
CA ARG A 87 -10.13 -15.08 -19.27
C ARG A 87 -10.42 -13.61 -18.95
N HIS A 88 -9.43 -12.75 -19.06
CA HIS A 88 -9.52 -11.30 -18.81
C HIS A 88 -9.35 -10.47 -20.09
N ARG A 89 -9.18 -11.13 -21.25
CA ARG A 89 -8.98 -10.43 -22.51
C ARG A 89 -10.33 -9.92 -22.99
N SER A 90 -10.49 -8.61 -23.00
CA SER A 90 -11.67 -7.91 -23.50
C SER A 90 -11.26 -6.58 -24.14
N PRO A 91 -12.04 -6.03 -25.09
CA PRO A 91 -11.74 -4.72 -25.66
C PRO A 91 -11.61 -3.66 -24.56
N GLY A 92 -10.53 -2.87 -24.61
CA GLY A 92 -10.26 -1.81 -23.62
C GLY A 92 -9.43 -2.25 -22.41
N ILE A 93 -9.26 -3.55 -22.14
CA ILE A 93 -8.41 -4.02 -21.04
C ILE A 93 -6.94 -4.03 -21.47
N GLN A 94 -6.13 -3.15 -20.87
CA GLN A 94 -4.70 -3.05 -21.13
C GLN A 94 -3.85 -3.32 -19.90
N ASP A 95 -4.31 -2.99 -18.69
CA ASP A 95 -3.56 -3.16 -17.46
C ASP A 95 -4.45 -3.46 -16.23
N GLY A 96 -3.86 -3.48 -15.04
CA GLY A 96 -4.59 -3.71 -13.79
C GLY A 96 -5.63 -2.63 -13.47
N ALA A 97 -5.43 -1.39 -13.91
CA ALA A 97 -6.42 -0.33 -13.69
C ALA A 97 -7.68 -0.58 -14.51
N ASP A 98 -7.54 -1.02 -15.77
CA ASP A 98 -8.68 -1.40 -16.61
C ASP A 98 -9.42 -2.62 -16.06
N ILE A 99 -8.69 -3.61 -15.53
CA ILE A 99 -9.30 -4.78 -14.85
C ILE A 99 -10.14 -4.33 -13.65
N LEU A 100 -9.62 -3.43 -12.83
CA LEU A 100 -10.39 -2.90 -11.69
C LEU A 100 -11.59 -2.08 -12.15
N ALA A 101 -11.46 -1.31 -13.24
CA ALA A 101 -12.57 -0.54 -13.81
C ALA A 101 -13.70 -1.46 -14.28
N ASP A 102 -13.38 -2.48 -15.10
CA ASP A 102 -14.36 -3.48 -15.55
C ASP A 102 -15.01 -4.25 -14.39
N LEU A 103 -14.23 -4.64 -13.37
CA LEU A 103 -14.78 -5.23 -12.15
C LEU A 103 -15.75 -4.29 -11.42
N THR A 104 -15.40 -3.01 -11.35
CA THR A 104 -16.20 -1.99 -10.66
C THR A 104 -17.50 -1.70 -11.40
N ASP A 105 -17.45 -1.62 -12.73
CA ASP A 105 -18.62 -1.45 -13.60
C ASP A 105 -19.58 -2.63 -13.50
N LYS A 106 -19.06 -3.87 -13.49
CA LYS A 106 -19.86 -5.10 -13.31
C LYS A 106 -20.59 -5.15 -11.97
N GLU A 107 -20.04 -4.52 -10.94
CA GLU A 107 -20.66 -4.41 -9.62
C GLU A 107 -21.55 -3.17 -9.48
N GLY A 108 -21.68 -2.33 -10.54
CA GLY A 108 -22.45 -1.09 -10.52
C GLY A 108 -21.90 -0.04 -9.53
N ALA A 109 -20.61 -0.11 -9.21
CA ALA A 109 -19.94 0.75 -8.24
C ALA A 109 -19.13 1.85 -8.93
N ARG A 110 -18.59 2.79 -8.14
CA ARG A 110 -17.65 3.82 -8.64
C ARG A 110 -16.22 3.37 -8.39
N PHE A 111 -15.33 3.69 -9.33
CA PHE A 111 -13.90 3.42 -9.18
C PHE A 111 -13.38 4.06 -7.88
N PRO A 112 -12.68 3.32 -7.00
CA PRO A 112 -12.44 3.75 -5.63
C PRO A 112 -11.23 4.68 -5.49
N VAL A 113 -11.21 5.79 -6.24
CA VAL A 113 -10.14 6.80 -6.21
C VAL A 113 -10.23 7.79 -5.05
N GLU A 114 -11.35 7.87 -4.33
CA GLU A 114 -11.57 8.82 -3.23
C GLU A 114 -10.88 8.40 -1.90
N THR A 115 -9.67 7.86 -2.01
CA THR A 115 -8.81 7.45 -0.89
C THR A 115 -7.38 7.88 -1.16
N PHE A 116 -6.54 7.94 -0.11
CA PHE A 116 -5.11 8.21 -0.29
C PHE A 116 -4.52 7.30 -1.37
N SER A 117 -3.88 7.89 -2.38
CA SER A 117 -3.35 7.16 -3.52
C SER A 117 -2.01 7.68 -4.02
N VAL A 118 -1.22 6.77 -4.57
CA VAL A 118 0.17 7.01 -4.96
C VAL A 118 0.41 6.43 -6.35
N LEU A 119 0.87 7.26 -7.28
CA LEU A 119 1.38 6.81 -8.57
C LEU A 119 2.69 6.08 -8.35
N THR A 120 2.84 4.92 -8.99
CA THR A 120 4.11 4.19 -9.00
C THR A 120 4.99 4.66 -10.15
N PRO A 121 6.32 4.59 -10.02
CA PRO A 121 7.22 4.58 -11.16
C PRO A 121 6.72 3.51 -12.15
N GLY A 122 6.51 3.87 -13.41
CA GLY A 122 5.96 2.96 -14.43
C GLY A 122 4.45 3.07 -14.71
N ARG A 123 3.74 4.09 -14.18
CA ARG A 123 2.31 4.37 -14.43
C ARG A 123 1.32 3.43 -13.72
N GLY A 124 1.76 2.68 -12.71
CA GLY A 124 0.87 1.97 -11.80
C GLY A 124 0.22 2.90 -10.77
N LEU A 125 -0.68 2.33 -9.96
CA LEU A 125 -1.41 3.07 -8.93
C LEU A 125 -1.57 2.23 -7.66
N HIS A 126 -1.15 2.78 -6.53
CA HIS A 126 -1.46 2.25 -5.21
C HIS A 126 -2.67 2.99 -4.62
N LEU A 127 -3.73 2.27 -4.26
CA LEU A 127 -4.88 2.78 -3.52
C LEU A 127 -4.88 2.22 -2.09
N TYR A 128 -4.87 3.09 -1.09
CA TYR A 128 -4.70 2.70 0.31
C TYR A 128 -6.06 2.62 0.99
N PHE A 129 -6.32 1.55 1.75
CA PHE A 129 -7.57 1.35 2.47
C PHE A 129 -7.33 0.84 3.89
N THR A 130 -8.27 1.09 4.80
CA THR A 130 -8.31 0.42 6.10
C THR A 130 -8.87 -1.00 5.96
N HIS A 131 -8.48 -1.87 6.89
CA HIS A 131 -8.91 -3.28 6.89
C HIS A 131 -10.43 -3.47 6.85
N PRO A 132 -10.96 -4.35 5.99
CA PRO A 132 -12.36 -4.75 6.06
C PRO A 132 -12.63 -5.42 7.40
N HIS A 133 -13.64 -4.95 8.13
CA HIS A 133 -14.03 -5.47 9.45
C HIS A 133 -12.86 -5.55 10.47
N GLY A 134 -11.85 -4.68 10.33
CA GLY A 134 -10.68 -4.67 11.22
C GLY A 134 -9.76 -5.88 11.09
N ARG A 135 -9.90 -6.69 10.04
CA ARG A 135 -9.06 -7.87 9.78
C ARG A 135 -8.16 -7.63 8.58
N CYS A 136 -6.89 -7.97 8.74
CA CYS A 136 -5.94 -7.91 7.63
C CYS A 136 -6.13 -9.09 6.68
N PRO A 137 -6.50 -8.84 5.41
CA PRO A 137 -6.58 -9.90 4.41
C PRO A 137 -5.20 -10.49 4.14
N GLN A 138 -5.14 -11.71 3.61
CA GLN A 138 -3.88 -12.24 3.08
C GLN A 138 -3.45 -11.43 1.85
N ALA A 139 -2.13 -11.23 1.69
CA ALA A 139 -1.61 -10.62 0.48
C ALA A 139 -1.87 -11.53 -0.71
N SER A 140 -2.17 -10.93 -1.86
CA SER A 140 -2.40 -11.67 -3.09
C SER A 140 -1.76 -10.92 -4.24
N LEU A 141 -0.76 -11.54 -4.86
CA LEU A 141 0.14 -10.87 -5.81
C LEU A 141 0.04 -11.55 -7.17
N GLY A 142 0.13 -10.77 -8.24
CA GLY A 142 0.22 -11.30 -9.60
C GLY A 142 -1.05 -11.98 -10.11
N ALA A 143 -0.89 -13.03 -10.91
CA ALA A 143 -1.96 -13.65 -11.69
C ALA A 143 -3.02 -14.42 -10.87
N ASP A 144 -2.71 -14.72 -9.60
CA ASP A 144 -3.57 -15.46 -8.66
C ASP A 144 -4.42 -14.54 -7.78
N SER A 145 -4.46 -13.24 -8.10
CA SER A 145 -5.33 -12.31 -7.40
C SER A 145 -6.80 -12.63 -7.62
N PRO A 146 -7.63 -12.69 -6.55
CA PRO A 146 -9.07 -12.84 -6.69
C PRO A 146 -9.73 -11.63 -7.37
N LEU A 147 -9.01 -10.52 -7.50
CA LEU A 147 -9.48 -9.30 -8.14
C LEU A 147 -9.11 -9.21 -9.64
N GLY A 148 -8.31 -10.16 -10.13
CA GLY A 148 -7.96 -10.25 -11.55
C GLY A 148 -6.49 -9.96 -11.86
N TRP A 149 -6.15 -10.09 -13.13
CA TRP A 149 -4.78 -9.90 -13.62
C TRP A 149 -4.26 -8.50 -13.30
N HIS A 150 -3.03 -8.42 -12.76
CA HIS A 150 -2.36 -7.16 -12.40
C HIS A 150 -3.08 -6.28 -11.36
N VAL A 151 -4.07 -6.82 -10.64
CA VAL A 151 -4.73 -6.16 -9.50
C VAL A 151 -4.28 -6.84 -8.21
N ALA A 152 -3.16 -6.42 -7.63
CA ALA A 152 -2.58 -7.05 -6.44
C ALA A 152 -3.09 -6.45 -5.13
N ILE A 153 -3.15 -7.27 -4.08
CA ILE A 153 -3.46 -6.88 -2.70
C ILE A 153 -2.18 -6.96 -1.88
N ARG A 154 -1.70 -5.81 -1.43
CA ARG A 154 -0.56 -5.67 -0.52
C ARG A 154 -1.08 -5.53 0.91
N SER A 155 -0.85 -6.56 1.71
CA SER A 155 -1.21 -6.60 3.13
C SER A 155 -0.11 -7.30 3.96
N ALA A 156 -0.43 -8.39 4.67
CA ALA A 156 0.49 -9.11 5.53
C ALA A 156 1.70 -9.65 4.73
N ASP A 157 2.88 -9.60 5.33
CA ASP A 157 4.17 -10.02 4.75
C ASP A 157 4.55 -9.33 3.42
N SER A 158 3.87 -8.24 3.07
CA SER A 158 4.18 -7.41 1.92
C SER A 158 4.46 -5.97 2.33
N PHE A 159 5.04 -5.19 1.42
CA PHE A 159 5.27 -3.77 1.62
C PHE A 159 5.06 -3.01 0.31
N VAL A 160 4.95 -1.68 0.44
CA VAL A 160 4.96 -0.75 -0.69
C VAL A 160 5.91 0.41 -0.39
N PRO A 161 6.61 0.97 -1.39
CA PRO A 161 7.32 2.24 -1.21
C PRO A 161 6.32 3.40 -1.03
N LEU A 162 6.69 4.36 -0.18
CA LEU A 162 5.93 5.60 0.02
C LEU A 162 6.39 6.70 -0.94
N PRO A 163 5.56 7.75 -1.14
CA PRO A 163 5.91 8.91 -1.95
C PRO A 163 7.26 9.53 -1.57
N VAL A 164 7.86 10.24 -2.54
CA VAL A 164 9.26 10.73 -2.52
C VAL A 164 10.29 9.63 -2.79
N SER A 165 10.01 8.36 -2.48
CA SER A 165 10.95 7.28 -2.82
C SER A 165 11.18 7.21 -4.33
N THR A 166 12.42 6.94 -4.76
CA THR A 166 12.77 6.84 -6.19
C THR A 166 13.38 5.50 -6.55
N THR A 167 13.13 5.03 -7.76
CA THR A 167 13.75 3.87 -8.39
C THR A 167 14.38 4.27 -9.73
N ALA A 168 15.00 3.33 -10.43
CA ALA A 168 15.44 3.55 -11.80
C ALA A 168 14.30 3.93 -12.77
N GLU A 169 13.05 3.59 -12.42
CA GLU A 169 11.86 3.86 -13.24
C GLU A 169 11.23 5.23 -12.94
N GLY A 170 11.66 5.91 -11.88
CA GLY A 170 11.13 7.23 -11.47
C GLY A 170 10.73 7.31 -10.00
N THR A 171 9.81 8.22 -9.70
CA THR A 171 9.42 8.60 -8.32
C THR A 171 8.03 8.10 -7.98
N TYR A 172 7.84 7.67 -6.74
CA TYR A 172 6.50 7.46 -6.18
C TYR A 172 5.89 8.83 -5.83
N GLU A 173 4.73 9.15 -6.39
CA GLU A 173 4.12 10.49 -6.27
C GLU A 173 2.70 10.39 -5.72
N ILE A 174 2.30 11.35 -4.87
CA ILE A 174 0.94 11.38 -4.36
C ILE A 174 -0.01 11.73 -5.52
N ALA A 175 -0.96 10.84 -5.83
CA ALA A 175 -2.01 11.10 -6.80
C ALA A 175 -3.21 11.78 -6.13
N HIS A 176 -3.55 11.37 -4.91
CA HIS A 176 -4.61 11.96 -4.10
C HIS A 176 -4.19 12.04 -2.63
N ASP A 177 -4.09 13.27 -2.10
CA ASP A 177 -3.78 13.52 -0.70
C ASP A 177 -5.06 13.62 0.16
N GLY A 178 -5.78 12.51 0.23
CA GLY A 178 -7.02 12.38 1.00
C GLY A 178 -6.90 11.46 2.22
N PRO A 179 -7.97 11.34 3.03
CA PRO A 179 -8.02 10.33 4.08
C PRO A 179 -7.99 8.93 3.48
N VAL A 180 -7.44 7.97 4.21
CA VAL A 180 -7.60 6.55 3.89
C VAL A 180 -9.06 6.15 4.14
N ARG A 181 -9.72 5.56 3.15
CA ARG A 181 -11.09 5.06 3.24
C ARG A 181 -11.17 3.59 3.64
N ALA A 182 -12.35 3.16 4.05
CA ALA A 182 -12.64 1.76 4.27
C ALA A 182 -12.52 0.98 2.95
N TRP A 183 -12.07 -0.27 3.04
CA TRP A 183 -12.08 -1.19 1.92
C TRP A 183 -13.51 -1.33 1.34
N PRO A 184 -13.71 -1.15 0.02
CA PRO A 184 -15.05 -1.22 -0.57
C PRO A 184 -15.71 -2.59 -0.42
N ASP A 185 -16.99 -2.61 -0.01
CA ASP A 185 -17.74 -3.86 0.23
C ASP A 185 -17.81 -4.78 -0.99
N TYR A 186 -17.88 -4.21 -2.20
CA TYR A 186 -17.92 -5.00 -3.43
C TYR A 186 -16.62 -5.76 -3.70
N LEU A 187 -15.48 -5.18 -3.33
CA LEU A 187 -14.18 -5.86 -3.38
C LEU A 187 -14.06 -6.87 -2.24
N ALA A 188 -14.61 -6.58 -1.07
CA ALA A 188 -14.61 -7.50 0.07
C ALA A 188 -15.25 -8.84 -0.29
N ARG A 189 -16.37 -8.82 -1.03
CA ARG A 189 -17.07 -10.03 -1.49
C ARG A 189 -16.26 -10.94 -2.42
N LYS A 190 -15.20 -10.41 -3.05
CA LYS A 190 -14.30 -11.19 -3.93
C LYS A 190 -13.18 -11.87 -3.17
N LEU A 191 -12.90 -11.44 -1.93
CA LEU A 191 -11.86 -12.06 -1.13
C LEU A 191 -12.31 -13.48 -0.70
N PRO A 192 -11.41 -14.47 -0.73
CA PRO A 192 -11.73 -15.79 -0.22
C PRO A 192 -12.16 -15.71 1.25
N ALA A 193 -13.16 -16.50 1.63
CA ALA A 193 -13.54 -16.66 3.04
C ALA A 193 -12.29 -16.99 3.86
N ALA A 194 -12.03 -16.19 4.90
CA ALA A 194 -10.73 -16.07 5.53
C ALA A 194 -10.11 -17.41 5.99
N ALA A 195 -9.34 -18.05 5.11
CA ALA A 195 -8.35 -19.03 5.49
C ALA A 195 -7.16 -18.26 6.10
N SER A 196 -7.21 -18.07 7.42
CA SER A 196 -6.21 -17.37 8.24
C SER A 196 -6.13 -15.84 8.07
N SER A 197 -7.18 -15.13 8.49
CA SER A 197 -7.00 -13.72 8.87
C SER A 197 -6.08 -13.64 10.09
N ARG A 198 -4.88 -13.06 9.94
CA ARG A 198 -4.08 -12.69 11.10
C ARG A 198 -4.72 -11.50 11.80
N THR A 199 -4.90 -11.59 13.11
CA THR A 199 -5.14 -10.41 13.94
C THR A 199 -3.91 -9.51 13.85
N CYS A 200 -4.10 -8.27 13.39
CA CYS A 200 -3.00 -7.31 13.38
C CYS A 200 -2.58 -6.97 14.82
N PRO A 201 -1.29 -7.09 15.16
CA PRO A 201 -0.79 -6.45 16.36
C PRO A 201 -0.75 -4.94 16.10
N GLY A 202 -1.63 -4.15 16.71
CA GLY A 202 -1.42 -2.70 16.69
C GLY A 202 -2.57 -1.76 17.02
N ARG A 203 -3.83 -2.20 17.09
CA ARG A 203 -4.91 -1.32 17.54
C ARG A 203 -5.49 -1.85 18.84
N ALA A 204 -4.86 -1.50 19.95
CA ALA A 204 -5.59 -1.47 21.22
C ALA A 204 -6.78 -0.53 20.98
N ALA A 205 -7.99 -1.07 21.06
CA ALA A 205 -9.19 -0.27 21.01
C ALA A 205 -9.16 0.66 22.21
N THR A 206 -8.92 1.95 22.01
CA THR A 206 -9.30 2.96 22.98
C THR A 206 -10.83 3.01 22.98
N GLN A 207 -11.45 2.13 23.77
CA GLN A 207 -12.80 2.37 24.25
C GLN A 207 -12.66 3.48 25.30
N GLN A 208 -13.03 4.70 24.93
CA GLN A 208 -13.44 5.69 25.92
C GLN A 208 -14.77 5.22 26.49
N GLU A 209 -14.73 4.56 27.63
CA GLU A 209 -15.88 4.48 28.52
C GLU A 209 -16.25 5.90 28.91
N ALA A 210 -17.38 6.37 28.38
CA ALA A 210 -18.08 7.52 28.93
C ALA A 210 -18.56 7.11 30.33
N LEU A 211 -17.89 7.60 31.37
CA LEU A 211 -18.43 7.60 32.72
C LEU A 211 -19.74 8.40 32.73
N PRO A 212 -20.84 7.86 33.30
CA PRO A 212 -22.01 8.68 33.56
C PRO A 212 -21.67 9.66 34.69
N LEU A 213 -21.97 10.93 34.46
CA LEU A 213 -21.99 11.94 35.52
C LEU A 213 -23.10 11.56 36.52
N GLY A 214 -22.69 11.35 37.77
CA GLY A 214 -23.59 11.36 38.93
C GLY A 214 -23.69 12.76 39.52
#